data_AF-G5DZS1-F1
#
_entry.id   AF-G5DZS1-F1
#
_cell.length_a   1.000
_cell.length_b   1.000
_cell.length_c   1.000
_cell.angle_alpha   90.00
_cell.angle_beta   90.00
_cell.angle_gamma   90.00
#
_symmetry.space_group_name_H-M   'P 1'
#
loop_
_entity.id
_entity.type
_entity.pdbx_description
1 polymer ?
#
loop_
_entity_poly.entity_id
_entity_poly.type
_entity_poly.pdbx_seq_one_letter_code
_entity_poly.pdbx_strand_id
1 'polypeptide(L)'
;VLGCVLAAVAATPLLGTEQCSKGPEVWCKNMRTASQCGAIKHCQQTVWNKPTVKSMPCDFCKEIITVVGNYLKDNITQGEIKEYINKACEMVPDPGLTAACKQVLSDYFPIVLDMLEKELSNPGVICSSLGLCQSLQQHLAILKQPKQLLTNEIPEVDASKLVYPYIANVPLLLHPQDKTFKKNGDICSDCVQLISDVQESLRSNASFSKMLVDH
;
A
#
# COMPACT_ATOMS: atom_id res chain seq x y z
N VAL A 1 -49.01 -32.22 -25.01
CA VAL A 1 -48.43 -31.21 -24.09
C VAL A 1 -47.12 -31.77 -23.57
N LEU A 2 -45.99 -31.40 -24.17
CA LEU A 2 -44.65 -31.49 -23.53
C LEU A 2 -43.70 -30.68 -24.42
N GLY A 3 -43.61 -29.37 -24.16
CA GLY A 3 -42.65 -28.49 -24.80
C GLY A 3 -41.38 -28.43 -23.95
N CYS A 4 -40.28 -28.97 -24.46
CA CYS A 4 -38.95 -28.74 -23.90
C CYS A 4 -38.55 -27.29 -24.18
N VAL A 5 -38.55 -26.45 -23.14
CA VAL A 5 -37.94 -25.12 -23.19
C VAL A 5 -36.43 -25.31 -23.05
N LEU A 6 -35.71 -25.26 -24.17
CA LEU A 6 -34.26 -25.09 -24.16
C LEU A 6 -33.97 -23.66 -23.69
N ALA A 7 -33.57 -23.52 -22.42
CA ALA A 7 -32.99 -22.28 -21.95
C ALA A 7 -31.67 -22.07 -22.72
N ALA A 8 -31.67 -21.12 -23.64
CA ALA A 8 -30.45 -20.64 -24.26
C ALA A 8 -29.62 -19.95 -23.17
N VAL A 9 -28.61 -20.65 -22.65
CA VAL A 9 -27.56 -20.03 -21.86
C VAL A 9 -26.80 -19.13 -22.82
N ALA A 10 -27.07 -17.83 -22.77
CA ALA A 10 -26.24 -16.85 -23.46
C ALA A 10 -24.85 -16.90 -22.81
N ALA A 11 -23.96 -17.69 -23.39
CA ALA A 11 -22.55 -17.65 -23.08
C ALA A 11 -22.04 -16.28 -23.54
N THR A 12 -21.96 -15.33 -22.60
CA THR A 12 -21.31 -14.06 -22.84
C THR A 12 -19.85 -14.38 -23.18
N PRO A 13 -19.29 -13.85 -24.28
CA PRO A 13 -17.93 -14.16 -24.66
C PRO A 13 -16.99 -13.71 -23.53
N LEU A 14 -16.14 -14.60 -23.02
CA LEU A 14 -15.07 -14.30 -22.05
C LEU A 14 -13.93 -13.46 -22.66
N LEU A 15 -14.23 -12.59 -23.61
CA LEU A 15 -13.28 -11.74 -24.33
C LEU A 15 -13.00 -10.42 -23.58
N GLY A 16 -12.96 -10.50 -22.25
CA GLY A 16 -12.53 -9.42 -21.34
C GLY A 16 -11.61 -9.91 -20.21
N THR A 17 -11.39 -11.22 -20.06
CA THR A 17 -10.70 -11.82 -18.91
C THR A 17 -9.33 -12.44 -19.22
N GLU A 18 -8.77 -12.19 -20.41
CA GLU A 18 -7.38 -12.58 -20.76
C GLU A 18 -6.38 -12.21 -19.65
N GLN A 19 -6.61 -11.06 -19.00
CA GLN A 19 -5.77 -10.59 -17.91
C GLN A 19 -5.97 -11.37 -16.60
N CYS A 20 -7.19 -11.86 -16.33
CA CYS A 20 -7.49 -12.65 -15.14
C CYS A 20 -6.92 -14.08 -15.21
N SER A 21 -6.68 -14.60 -16.43
CA SER A 21 -6.04 -15.91 -16.65
C SER A 21 -4.53 -15.91 -16.39
N LYS A 22 -3.90 -14.75 -16.16
CA LYS A 22 -2.44 -14.61 -15.99
C LYS A 22 -1.92 -14.93 -14.59
N GLY A 23 -2.79 -15.43 -13.69
CA GLY A 23 -2.38 -15.89 -12.36
C GLY A 23 -2.09 -14.78 -11.33
N PRO A 24 -1.88 -15.13 -10.04
CA PRO A 24 -1.94 -14.22 -8.87
C PRO A 24 -1.14 -12.93 -8.98
N GLU A 25 -0.03 -12.96 -9.70
CA GLU A 25 0.81 -11.79 -9.94
C GLU A 25 0.06 -10.65 -10.66
N VAL A 26 -0.94 -10.99 -11.48
CA VAL A 26 -1.73 -10.01 -12.24
C VAL A 26 -2.98 -9.57 -11.49
N TRP A 27 -3.81 -10.52 -11.04
CA TRP A 27 -5.08 -10.17 -10.37
C TRP A 27 -4.86 -9.66 -8.93
N CYS A 28 -3.77 -9.99 -8.25
CA CYS A 28 -3.44 -9.43 -6.92
C CYS A 28 -2.51 -8.21 -6.96
N LYS A 29 -2.28 -7.62 -8.15
CA LYS A 29 -1.46 -6.40 -8.27
C LYS A 29 -2.05 -5.23 -7.49
N ASN A 30 -3.37 -5.08 -7.50
CA ASN A 30 -4.09 -4.07 -6.74
C ASN A 30 -5.57 -4.47 -6.57
N MET A 31 -6.25 -3.76 -5.68
CA MET A 31 -7.68 -3.91 -5.39
C MET A 31 -8.58 -3.86 -6.64
N ARG A 32 -8.31 -2.96 -7.60
CA ARG A 32 -9.17 -2.79 -8.78
C ARG A 32 -9.16 -4.05 -9.64
N THR A 33 -7.97 -4.52 -10.01
CA THR A 33 -7.83 -5.73 -10.82
C THR A 33 -8.34 -6.96 -10.06
N ALA A 34 -8.08 -7.03 -8.76
CA ALA A 34 -8.58 -8.11 -7.92
C ALA A 34 -10.12 -8.15 -7.90
N SER A 35 -10.78 -6.99 -7.78
CA SER A 35 -12.24 -6.89 -7.84
C SER A 35 -12.78 -7.36 -9.18
N GLN A 36 -12.22 -6.85 -10.27
CA GLN A 36 -12.63 -7.20 -11.64
C GLN A 36 -12.49 -8.70 -11.95
N CYS A 37 -11.49 -9.36 -11.36
CA CYS A 37 -11.25 -10.80 -11.53
C CYS A 37 -11.90 -11.67 -10.45
N GLY A 38 -12.69 -11.12 -9.52
CA GLY A 38 -13.28 -11.89 -8.41
C GLY A 38 -12.25 -12.47 -7.42
N ALA A 39 -11.09 -11.82 -7.32
CA ALA A 39 -9.89 -12.27 -6.63
C ALA A 39 -9.75 -11.83 -5.17
N ILE A 40 -10.53 -10.83 -4.74
CA ILE A 40 -10.23 -10.03 -3.54
C ILE A 40 -9.89 -10.89 -2.34
N LYS A 41 -10.73 -11.91 -2.05
CA LYS A 41 -10.52 -12.81 -0.92
C LYS A 41 -9.22 -13.60 -1.03
N HIS A 42 -8.89 -14.11 -2.22
CA HIS A 42 -7.62 -14.78 -2.45
C HIS A 42 -6.47 -13.82 -2.16
N CYS A 43 -6.48 -12.63 -2.78
CA CYS A 43 -5.41 -11.66 -2.63
C CYS A 43 -5.21 -11.20 -1.18
N GLN A 44 -6.29 -10.94 -0.44
CA GLN A 44 -6.24 -10.62 1.00
C GLN A 44 -5.53 -11.73 1.79
N GLN A 45 -5.88 -12.99 1.55
CA GLN A 45 -5.44 -14.11 2.36
C GLN A 45 -4.08 -14.70 1.96
N THR A 46 -3.62 -14.49 0.72
CA THR A 46 -2.43 -15.15 0.20
C THR A 46 -1.33 -14.20 -0.27
N VAL A 47 -1.64 -12.94 -0.58
CA VAL A 47 -0.68 -11.99 -1.16
C VAL A 47 -0.51 -10.76 -0.27
N TRP A 48 -1.59 -10.07 0.07
CA TRP A 48 -1.55 -8.77 0.76
C TRP A 48 -1.32 -8.87 2.27
N ASN A 49 -1.56 -10.05 2.88
CA ASN A 49 -1.25 -10.30 4.29
C ASN A 49 0.21 -10.69 4.57
N LYS A 50 1.07 -10.69 3.54
CA LYS A 50 2.48 -11.05 3.69
C LYS A 50 3.28 -9.93 4.35
N PRO A 51 4.41 -10.25 5.01
CA PRO A 51 5.32 -9.22 5.53
C PRO A 51 5.78 -8.28 4.41
N THR A 52 5.80 -6.98 4.70
CA THR A 52 6.14 -5.92 3.75
C THR A 52 7.48 -5.30 4.10
N VAL A 53 8.20 -4.76 3.11
CA VAL A 53 9.34 -3.89 3.40
C VAL A 53 8.87 -2.57 4.04
N LYS A 54 9.71 -1.99 4.92
CA LYS A 54 9.46 -0.64 5.43
C LYS A 54 9.73 0.38 4.33
N SER A 55 8.80 1.29 4.14
CA SER A 55 8.95 2.41 3.21
C SER A 55 8.02 3.53 3.65
N MET A 56 8.44 4.78 3.42
CA MET A 56 7.62 5.95 3.73
C MET A 56 6.18 5.86 3.19
N PRO A 57 5.93 5.50 1.90
CA PRO A 57 4.54 5.40 1.41
C PRO A 57 3.74 4.27 2.09
N CYS A 58 4.39 3.16 2.44
CA CYS A 58 3.73 2.05 3.13
C CYS A 58 3.36 2.43 4.57
N ASP A 59 4.28 3.05 5.30
CA ASP A 59 4.08 3.43 6.70
C ASP A 59 3.05 4.57 6.81
N PHE A 60 3.11 5.56 5.91
CA PHE A 60 2.13 6.63 5.85
C PHE A 60 0.72 6.11 5.54
N CYS A 61 0.60 5.17 4.60
CA CYS A 61 -0.69 4.51 4.34
C CYS A 61 -1.22 3.80 5.59
N LYS A 62 -0.36 3.04 6.30
CA LYS A 62 -0.78 2.29 7.48
C LYS A 62 -1.28 3.22 8.59
N GLU A 63 -0.65 4.37 8.75
CA GLU A 63 -1.09 5.37 9.72
C GLU A 63 -2.47 5.94 9.35
N ILE A 64 -2.67 6.32 8.09
CA ILE A 64 -3.98 6.79 7.60
C ILE A 64 -5.06 5.74 7.85
N ILE A 65 -4.81 4.49 7.47
CA ILE A 65 -5.79 3.40 7.67
C ILE A 65 -6.09 3.18 9.14
N THR A 66 -5.09 3.33 10.02
CA THR A 66 -5.29 3.22 11.47
C THR A 66 -6.19 4.35 11.99
N VAL A 67 -5.95 5.59 11.55
CA VAL A 67 -6.80 6.73 11.90
C VAL A 67 -8.22 6.51 11.39
N VAL A 68 -8.40 6.20 10.11
CA VAL A 68 -9.70 5.91 9.50
C VAL A 68 -10.41 4.79 10.28
N GLY A 69 -9.69 3.72 10.61
CA GLY A 69 -10.21 2.60 11.37
C GLY A 69 -10.71 2.95 12.77
N ASN A 70 -10.07 3.92 13.42
CA ASN A 70 -10.53 4.40 14.72
C ASN A 70 -11.80 5.26 14.58
N TYR A 71 -11.87 6.12 13.57
CA TYR A 71 -13.10 6.89 13.28
C TYR A 71 -14.28 5.98 12.90
N LEU A 72 -14.04 4.89 12.16
CA LEU A 72 -15.08 3.92 11.81
C LEU A 72 -15.62 3.16 13.01
N LYS A 73 -14.87 3.06 14.12
CA LYS A 73 -15.37 2.45 15.37
C LYS A 73 -16.36 3.35 16.12
N ASP A 74 -16.42 4.65 15.82
CA ASP A 74 -17.22 5.64 16.56
C ASP A 74 -18.72 5.65 16.20
N ASN A 75 -19.33 4.47 15.99
CA ASN A 75 -20.75 4.28 15.68
C ASN A 75 -21.27 4.94 14.38
N ILE A 76 -20.39 5.36 13.46
CA ILE A 76 -20.83 5.76 12.12
C ILE A 76 -21.26 4.51 11.35
N THR A 77 -22.48 4.52 10.81
CA THR A 77 -22.99 3.40 10.01
C THR A 77 -22.48 3.47 8.56
N GLN A 78 -22.32 2.30 7.92
CA GLN A 78 -21.97 2.23 6.49
C GLN A 78 -22.94 3.05 5.61
N GLY A 79 -24.23 3.08 5.98
CA GLY A 79 -25.25 3.82 5.26
C GLY A 79 -25.04 5.34 5.32
N GLU A 80 -24.66 5.87 6.48
CA GLU A 80 -24.39 7.30 6.66
C GLU A 80 -23.18 7.77 5.84
N ILE A 81 -22.10 6.97 5.82
CA ILE A 81 -20.92 7.28 5.00
C ILE A 81 -21.29 7.26 3.51
N LYS A 82 -22.03 6.23 3.08
CA LYS A 82 -22.46 6.12 1.68
C LYS A 82 -23.27 7.32 1.24
N GLU A 83 -24.21 7.74 2.07
CA GLU A 83 -25.08 8.88 1.79
C GLU A 83 -24.31 10.19 1.76
N TYR A 84 -23.33 10.37 2.66
CA TYR A 84 -22.46 11.54 2.64
C TYR A 84 -21.66 11.64 1.34
N ILE A 85 -21.05 10.54 0.89
CA ILE A 85 -20.31 10.51 -0.38
C ILE A 85 -21.26 10.68 -1.57
N ASN A 86 -22.45 10.10 -1.53
CA ASN A 86 -23.45 10.26 -2.59
C ASN A 86 -23.87 11.72 -2.75
N LYS A 87 -24.09 12.46 -1.65
CA LYS A 87 -24.34 13.91 -1.67
C LYS A 87 -23.16 14.69 -2.22
N ALA A 88 -21.92 14.29 -1.88
CA ALA A 88 -20.73 14.90 -2.47
C ALA A 88 -20.66 14.68 -4.00
N CYS A 89 -21.04 13.50 -4.49
CA CYS A 89 -21.15 13.25 -5.94
C CYS A 89 -22.20 14.15 -6.59
N GLU A 90 -23.31 14.49 -5.91
CA GLU A 90 -24.37 15.37 -6.44
C GLU A 90 -23.96 16.83 -6.54
N MET A 91 -22.92 17.25 -5.82
CA MET A 91 -22.35 18.61 -5.92
C MET A 91 -21.48 18.80 -7.17
N VAL A 92 -21.18 17.73 -7.91
CA VAL A 92 -20.39 17.81 -9.13
C VAL A 92 -21.25 18.40 -10.27
N PRO A 93 -20.86 19.54 -10.88
CA PRO A 93 -21.69 20.20 -11.88
C PRO A 93 -21.79 19.44 -13.20
N ASP A 94 -20.76 18.68 -13.55
CA ASP A 94 -20.72 17.91 -14.79
C ASP A 94 -21.53 16.60 -14.64
N PRO A 95 -22.57 16.39 -15.47
CA PRO A 95 -23.42 15.20 -15.35
C PRO A 95 -22.68 13.88 -15.59
N GLY A 96 -21.65 13.89 -16.45
CA GLY A 96 -20.84 12.72 -16.74
C GLY A 96 -19.99 12.30 -15.53
N LEU A 97 -19.37 13.28 -14.88
CA LEU A 97 -18.61 13.08 -13.64
C LEU A 97 -19.49 12.68 -12.47
N THR A 98 -20.70 13.25 -12.35
CA THR A 98 -21.69 12.84 -11.34
C THR A 98 -22.09 11.39 -11.51
N ALA A 99 -22.39 10.97 -12.74
CA ALA A 99 -22.71 9.57 -13.04
C ALA A 99 -21.53 8.64 -12.73
N ALA A 100 -20.31 9.01 -13.14
CA ALA A 100 -19.10 8.23 -12.86
C ALA A 100 -18.83 8.12 -11.35
N CYS A 101 -19.00 9.20 -10.59
CA CYS A 101 -18.83 9.21 -9.13
C CYS A 101 -19.81 8.25 -8.45
N LYS A 102 -21.10 8.35 -8.79
CA LYS A 102 -22.14 7.47 -8.25
C LYS A 102 -21.92 6.01 -8.63
N GLN A 103 -21.43 5.75 -9.85
CA GLN A 103 -21.06 4.41 -10.28
C GLN A 103 -19.88 3.85 -9.46
N VAL A 104 -18.80 4.63 -9.30
CA VAL A 104 -17.65 4.22 -8.48
C VAL A 104 -18.07 3.94 -7.04
N LEU A 105 -18.92 4.80 -6.47
CA LEU A 105 -19.48 4.57 -5.14
C LEU A 105 -20.28 3.26 -5.10
N SER A 106 -21.13 2.97 -6.10
CA SER A 106 -21.88 1.71 -6.13
C SER A 106 -20.98 0.48 -6.25
N ASP A 107 -19.98 0.54 -7.12
CA ASP A 107 -19.16 -0.63 -7.50
C ASP A 107 -18.11 -0.98 -6.44
N TYR A 108 -17.50 0.04 -5.81
CA TYR A 108 -16.33 -0.17 -4.95
C TYR A 108 -16.60 0.03 -3.46
N PHE A 109 -17.57 0.87 -3.08
CA PHE A 109 -17.85 1.14 -1.66
C PHE A 109 -18.09 -0.10 -0.80
N PRO A 110 -18.95 -1.07 -1.20
CA PRO A 110 -19.16 -2.26 -0.37
C PRO A 110 -17.87 -3.10 -0.23
N ILE A 111 -17.03 -3.13 -1.27
CA ILE A 111 -15.76 -3.87 -1.26
C ILE A 111 -14.75 -3.18 -0.34
N VAL A 112 -14.65 -1.85 -0.44
CA VAL A 112 -13.73 -1.04 0.38
C VAL A 112 -14.12 -1.09 1.85
N LEU A 113 -15.41 -0.97 2.16
CA LEU A 113 -15.88 -1.07 3.55
C LEU A 113 -15.70 -2.47 4.13
N ASP A 114 -16.04 -3.52 3.38
CA ASP A 114 -15.81 -4.90 3.81
C ASP A 114 -14.32 -5.16 4.10
N MET A 115 -13.44 -4.65 3.23
CA MET A 115 -12.00 -4.73 3.43
C MET A 115 -11.53 -3.92 4.63
N LEU A 116 -12.05 -2.70 4.83
CA LEU A 116 -11.74 -1.87 5.99
C LEU A 116 -12.15 -2.60 7.27
N GLU A 117 -13.42 -2.98 7.42
CA GLU A 117 -13.96 -3.65 8.61
C GLU A 117 -13.18 -4.91 8.98
N LYS A 118 -12.82 -5.74 7.99
CA LYS A 118 -12.09 -7.00 8.23
C LYS A 118 -10.61 -6.79 8.53
N GLU A 119 -9.99 -5.77 7.95
CA GLU A 119 -8.54 -5.54 8.02
C GLU A 119 -8.17 -4.32 8.87
N LEU A 120 -9.08 -3.77 9.69
CA LEU A 120 -8.79 -2.67 10.61
C LEU A 120 -7.61 -2.96 11.54
N SER A 121 -7.44 -4.22 11.94
CA SER A 121 -6.32 -4.68 12.77
C SER A 121 -5.05 -4.98 11.98
N ASN A 122 -5.12 -4.98 10.64
CA ASN A 122 -4.02 -5.29 9.75
C ASN A 122 -3.96 -4.29 8.57
N PRO A 123 -3.60 -3.02 8.82
CA PRO A 123 -3.56 -1.99 7.79
C PRO A 123 -2.61 -2.32 6.63
N GLY A 124 -1.66 -3.24 6.84
CA GLY A 124 -0.77 -3.74 5.81
C GLY A 124 -1.50 -4.41 4.64
N VAL A 125 -2.63 -5.08 4.88
CA VAL A 125 -3.42 -5.72 3.80
C VAL A 125 -4.02 -4.68 2.87
N ILE A 126 -4.62 -3.63 3.44
CA ILE A 126 -5.22 -2.54 2.67
C ILE A 126 -4.13 -1.77 1.92
N CYS A 127 -3.03 -1.44 2.58
CA CYS A 127 -1.94 -0.71 1.93
C CYS A 127 -1.22 -1.52 0.84
N SER A 128 -1.18 -2.85 0.96
CA SER A 128 -0.69 -3.73 -0.11
C SER A 128 -1.67 -3.82 -1.27
N SER A 129 -2.99 -3.83 -1.01
CA SER A 129 -4.00 -3.80 -2.07
C SER A 129 -4.02 -2.49 -2.85
N LEU A 130 -3.58 -1.39 -2.23
CA LEU A 130 -3.35 -0.10 -2.87
C LEU A 130 -2.00 -0.02 -3.62
N GLY A 131 -1.14 -1.04 -3.49
CA GLY A 131 0.21 -1.06 -4.08
C GLY A 131 1.23 -0.16 -3.39
N LEU A 132 0.91 0.36 -2.19
CA LEU A 132 1.78 1.25 -1.41
C LEU A 132 2.77 0.46 -0.54
N CYS A 133 2.41 -0.76 -0.17
CA CYS A 133 3.29 -1.70 0.51
C CYS A 133 3.74 -2.82 -0.43
N GLN A 134 5.05 -2.98 -0.58
CA GLN A 134 5.64 -4.08 -1.31
C GLN A 134 5.93 -5.26 -0.38
N SER A 135 5.56 -6.48 -0.79
CA SER A 135 5.90 -7.68 -0.01
C SER A 135 7.42 -7.88 0.05
N LEU A 136 7.93 -8.33 1.19
CA LEU A 136 9.35 -8.65 1.37
C LEU A 136 9.83 -9.68 0.35
N GLN A 137 8.99 -10.66 0.02
CA GLN A 137 9.31 -11.68 -0.98
C GLN A 137 9.54 -11.07 -2.37
N GLN A 138 8.65 -10.19 -2.83
CA GLN A 138 8.82 -9.49 -4.10
C GLN A 138 10.05 -8.58 -4.09
N HIS A 139 10.27 -7.85 -3.00
CA HIS A 139 11.44 -6.98 -2.87
C HIS A 139 12.75 -7.78 -2.97
N LEU A 140 12.84 -8.89 -2.23
CA LEU A 140 14.00 -9.79 -2.29
C LEU A 140 14.16 -10.43 -3.68
N ALA A 141 13.07 -10.74 -4.40
CA ALA A 141 13.15 -11.24 -5.77
C ALA A 141 13.74 -10.21 -6.75
N ILE A 142 13.41 -8.93 -6.58
CA ILE A 142 14.00 -7.82 -7.36
C ILE A 142 15.47 -7.63 -7.02
N LEU A 143 15.84 -7.71 -5.73
CA LEU A 143 17.24 -7.62 -5.30
C LEU A 143 18.08 -8.81 -5.77
N LYS A 144 17.47 -9.99 -5.91
CA LYS A 144 18.08 -11.20 -6.48
C LYS A 144 18.18 -11.18 -8.02
N GLN A 145 18.08 -10.01 -8.67
CA GLN A 145 18.09 -9.94 -10.13
C GLN A 145 19.22 -10.80 -10.75
N PRO A 146 18.91 -11.64 -11.76
CA PRO A 146 19.79 -12.64 -12.33
C PRO A 146 20.94 -12.07 -13.19
N LYS A 147 21.18 -10.76 -13.23
CA LYS A 147 22.42 -10.23 -13.82
C LYS A 147 23.67 -10.80 -13.13
N GLN A 148 23.51 -11.22 -11.88
CA GLN A 148 24.50 -11.88 -11.05
C GLN A 148 24.57 -13.41 -11.25
N LEU A 149 23.59 -14.04 -11.92
CA LEU A 149 23.52 -15.50 -12.13
C LEU A 149 23.90 -15.93 -13.56
N LEU A 150 24.11 -14.97 -14.45
CA LEU A 150 24.64 -15.19 -15.80
C LEU A 150 26.18 -15.11 -15.85
N THR A 151 26.80 -14.90 -14.70
CA THR A 151 28.26 -14.82 -14.53
C THR A 151 28.71 -15.84 -13.50
N ASN A 152 29.90 -16.41 -13.70
CA ASN A 152 30.58 -17.24 -12.71
C ASN A 152 31.33 -16.38 -11.66
N GLU A 153 31.26 -15.05 -11.77
CA GLU A 153 31.76 -14.17 -10.73
C GLU A 153 30.86 -14.24 -9.50
N ILE A 154 31.48 -14.36 -8.33
CA ILE A 154 30.77 -14.22 -7.06
C ILE A 154 30.24 -12.78 -7.02
N PRO A 155 28.92 -12.60 -6.94
CA PRO A 155 28.32 -11.28 -6.79
C PRO A 155 28.89 -10.56 -5.56
N GLU A 156 29.38 -9.33 -5.70
CA GLU A 156 29.53 -8.43 -4.55
C GLU A 156 28.12 -8.02 -4.10
N VAL A 157 27.52 -8.88 -3.27
CA VAL A 157 26.23 -8.60 -2.66
C VAL A 157 26.49 -7.83 -1.38
N ASP A 158 26.02 -6.58 -1.31
CA ASP A 158 25.98 -5.81 -0.07
C ASP A 158 24.98 -6.50 0.89
N ALA A 159 25.50 -7.42 1.71
CA ALA A 159 24.73 -8.20 2.67
C ALA A 159 23.91 -7.29 3.59
N SER A 160 24.41 -6.09 3.88
CA SER A 160 23.73 -5.05 4.66
C SER A 160 22.33 -4.74 4.11
N LYS A 161 22.13 -4.73 2.77
CA LYS A 161 20.82 -4.51 2.13
C LYS A 161 19.88 -5.72 2.26
N LEU A 162 20.42 -6.94 2.26
CA LEU A 162 19.62 -8.16 2.45
C LEU A 162 19.20 -8.39 3.90
N VAL A 163 20.06 -8.02 4.86
CA VAL A 163 19.77 -8.21 6.29
C VAL A 163 18.97 -7.03 6.87
N TYR A 164 19.00 -5.84 6.23
CA TYR A 164 18.23 -4.65 6.64
C TYR A 164 16.77 -4.92 7.04
N PRO A 165 15.94 -5.63 6.24
CA PRO A 165 14.56 -5.94 6.62
C PRO A 165 14.42 -6.85 7.84
N TYR A 166 15.47 -7.57 8.26
CA TYR A 166 15.48 -8.45 9.44
C TYR A 166 16.11 -7.78 10.67
N ILE A 167 17.04 -6.84 10.50
CA ILE A 167 17.71 -6.11 11.60
C ILE A 167 16.99 -4.81 12.00
N ALA A 168 16.08 -4.28 11.17
CA ALA A 168 15.31 -3.07 11.48
C ALA A 168 14.42 -3.17 12.74
N ASN A 169 14.25 -4.39 13.29
CA ASN A 169 13.54 -4.64 14.54
C ASN A 169 14.46 -5.18 15.66
N VAL A 170 15.78 -5.18 15.46
CA VAL A 170 16.78 -5.55 16.46
C VAL A 170 17.63 -4.31 16.75
N PRO A 171 17.26 -3.49 17.76
CA PRO A 171 17.79 -2.14 17.96
C PRO A 171 19.32 -2.02 18.06
N LEU A 172 20.02 -3.12 18.39
CA LEU A 172 21.47 -3.14 18.63
C LEU A 172 22.33 -3.53 17.42
N LEU A 173 21.74 -3.86 16.26
CA LEU A 173 22.50 -4.26 15.07
C LEU A 173 22.74 -3.13 14.06
N LEU A 174 21.99 -2.03 14.17
CA LEU A 174 22.12 -0.86 13.27
C LEU A 174 23.03 0.25 13.84
N HIS A 175 23.43 0.15 15.11
CA HIS A 175 24.33 1.12 15.74
C HIS A 175 25.44 0.39 16.50
N PRO A 176 26.69 0.40 16.01
CA PRO A 176 27.84 0.16 16.86
C PRO A 176 27.84 1.26 17.93
N GLN A 177 27.58 0.88 19.18
CA GLN A 177 27.82 1.75 20.33
C GLN A 177 29.32 1.89 20.52
N ASP A 178 29.97 2.83 19.83
CA ASP A 178 31.08 3.57 20.44
C ASP A 178 31.53 4.79 19.62
N LYS A 179 31.17 5.98 20.11
CA LYS A 179 32.11 6.91 20.76
C LYS A 179 31.29 7.83 21.67
N THR A 180 31.42 7.60 22.97
CA THR A 180 31.06 8.48 24.11
C THR A 180 30.40 9.83 23.76
N PHE A 181 29.07 9.85 23.66
CA PHE A 181 28.33 11.07 23.99
C PHE A 181 28.21 11.11 25.52
N LYS A 182 29.04 11.95 26.14
CA LYS A 182 28.84 12.37 27.53
C LYS A 182 27.45 13.01 27.61
N LYS A 183 26.50 12.26 28.17
CA LYS A 183 25.14 12.72 28.44
C LYS A 183 25.19 13.74 29.58
N ASN A 184 25.30 15.02 29.22
CA ASN A 184 25.05 16.16 30.10
C ASN A 184 24.11 17.18 29.42
N GLY A 185 23.20 16.70 28.57
CA GLY A 185 22.22 17.53 27.86
C GLY A 185 20.89 16.79 27.69
N ASP A 186 19.80 17.54 27.75
CA ASP A 186 18.45 17.08 27.45
C ASP A 186 18.34 16.74 25.96
N ILE A 187 18.01 15.48 25.65
CA ILE A 187 17.85 14.96 24.28
C ILE A 187 16.83 15.78 23.49
N CYS A 188 15.81 16.34 24.15
CA CYS A 188 14.83 17.20 23.50
C CYS A 188 15.49 18.47 22.96
N SER A 189 16.43 19.05 23.70
CA SER A 189 17.16 20.24 23.27
C SER A 189 18.03 19.95 22.05
N ASP A 190 18.72 18.80 22.04
CA ASP A 190 19.57 18.40 20.90
C ASP A 190 18.73 18.16 19.64
N CYS A 191 17.54 17.56 19.80
CA CYS A 191 16.59 17.37 18.71
C CYS A 191 16.08 18.70 18.16
N VAL A 192 15.66 19.62 19.04
CA VAL A 192 15.18 20.94 18.64
C VAL A 192 16.29 21.72 17.91
N GLN A 193 17.51 21.64 18.41
CA GLN A 193 18.66 22.29 17.78
C GLN A 193 18.93 21.72 16.38
N LEU A 194 18.98 20.39 16.26
CA LEU A 194 19.21 19.72 14.97
C LEU A 194 18.14 20.10 13.93
N ILE A 195 16.86 20.10 14.32
CA ILE A 195 15.76 20.48 13.42
C ILE A 195 15.89 21.95 12.99
N SER A 196 16.30 22.83 13.89
CA SER A 196 16.50 24.24 13.60
C SER A 196 17.65 24.46 12.62
N ASP A 197 18.76 23.74 12.79
CA ASP A 197 19.94 23.80 11.92
C ASP A 197 19.63 23.28 10.51
N VAL A 198 18.83 22.21 10.40
CA VAL A 198 18.35 21.69 9.11
C VAL A 198 17.42 22.68 8.42
N GLN A 199 16.49 23.30 9.16
CA GLN A 199 15.61 24.33 8.59
C GLN A 199 16.41 25.55 8.09
N GLU A 200 17.43 25.98 8.81
CA GLU A 200 18.28 27.09 8.41
C GLU A 200 19.10 26.75 7.16
N SER A 201 19.64 25.53 7.10
CA SER A 201 20.39 25.03 5.93
C SER A 201 19.50 24.93 4.69
N LEU A 202 18.24 24.52 4.84
CA LEU A 202 17.25 24.51 3.76
C LEU A 202 16.90 25.92 3.25
N ARG A 203 16.82 26.92 4.15
CA ARG A 203 16.50 28.30 3.79
C ARG A 203 17.67 29.03 3.14
N SER A 204 18.88 28.80 3.62
CA SER A 204 20.06 29.58 3.25
C SER A 204 20.89 28.94 2.13
N ASN A 205 20.75 27.64 1.87
CA ASN A 205 21.59 26.91 0.91
C ASN A 205 20.73 26.18 -0.14
N ALA A 206 20.55 26.82 -1.30
CA ALA A 206 19.80 26.27 -2.43
C ALA A 206 20.43 24.99 -3.04
N SER A 207 21.73 24.76 -2.84
CA SER A 207 22.38 23.52 -3.27
C SER A 207 22.01 22.35 -2.35
N PHE A 208 21.93 22.61 -1.04
CA PHE A 208 21.53 21.63 -0.05
C PHE A 208 20.08 21.19 -0.24
N SER A 209 19.16 22.13 -0.51
CA SER A 209 17.77 21.79 -0.83
C SER A 209 17.65 20.99 -2.13
N LYS A 210 18.47 21.30 -3.14
CA LYS A 210 18.51 20.54 -4.39
C LYS A 210 18.97 19.09 -4.20
N MET A 211 20.02 18.87 -3.39
CA MET A 211 20.48 17.52 -3.05
C MET A 211 19.43 16.64 -2.36
N LEU A 212 18.49 17.24 -1.61
CA LEU A 212 17.42 16.52 -0.92
C LEU A 212 16.24 16.16 -1.83
N VAL A 213 16.05 16.90 -2.92
CA VAL A 213 14.99 16.63 -3.91
C VAL A 213 15.42 15.57 -4.92
N ASP A 214 16.72 15.50 -5.22
CA ASP A 214 17.29 14.61 -6.24
C ASP A 214 17.52 13.15 -5.74
N HIS A 215 17.19 12.84 -4.47
CA HIS A 215 17.30 11.52 -3.83
C HIS A 215 15.95 10.97 -3.37
#